data_AF-A0A3B8T352-F1
#
_entry.id   AF-A0A3B8T352-F1
#
_cell.length_a   1.000
_cell.length_b   1.000
_cell.length_c   1.000
_cell.angle_alpha   90.00
_cell.angle_beta   90.00
_cell.angle_gamma   90.00
#
_symmetry.space_group_name_H-M   'P 1'
#
loop_
_entity.id
_entity.type
_entity.pdbx_description
1 polymer ?
#
loop_
_entity_poly.entity_id
_entity_poly.type
_entity_poly.pdbx_seq_one_letter_code
_entity_poly.pdbx_strand_id
1 'polypeptide(L)'
;MLTKYSSLTNPSTYISIGILLGVIALLTGCQPHQSLPSALDEYQTRIHRVLAIPEQPTNTGITLNYPEASQRSITIPGTIMPLAEFYAISGCELAPLIAQRNTALGKVEYPSRRLVYESTLLHTLTNCIKLVAAKDMTSTDANAALFDTLKVKQIYYPKTWANVIQNSPSMRLGLGFSPGYIEGDASDGFVETKAALQYLYQAHLTPPLNITQLEAQLDVLESFRLPARLYRSTQLITL
;
A
#
# COMPACT_ATOMS: atom_id res chain seq x y z
N MET A 1 -62.48 -31.78 11.16
CA MET A 1 -61.00 -31.77 11.21
C MET A 1 -60.49 -31.68 9.78
N LEU A 2 -59.50 -30.82 9.54
CA LEU A 2 -58.74 -30.58 8.31
C LEU A 2 -59.34 -29.58 7.29
N THR A 3 -58.75 -28.40 7.39
CA THR A 3 -58.81 -27.21 6.56
C THR A 3 -58.40 -27.47 5.12
N LYS A 4 -59.23 -27.01 4.16
CA LYS A 4 -58.84 -26.80 2.77
C LYS A 4 -57.84 -25.63 2.71
N TYR A 5 -56.57 -25.91 2.45
CA TYR A 5 -55.59 -24.91 2.04
C TYR A 5 -55.95 -24.44 0.62
N SER A 6 -56.55 -23.26 0.51
CA SER A 6 -56.71 -22.54 -0.76
C SER A 6 -55.35 -21.99 -1.19
N SER A 7 -54.70 -22.62 -2.18
CA SER A 7 -53.56 -22.01 -2.86
C SER A 7 -54.05 -20.91 -3.80
N LEU A 8 -54.02 -19.67 -3.34
CA LEU A 8 -54.12 -18.48 -4.17
C LEU A 8 -52.83 -18.37 -5.00
N THR A 9 -52.82 -18.98 -6.19
CA THR A 9 -51.76 -18.81 -7.18
C THR A 9 -51.94 -17.46 -7.87
N ASN A 10 -51.31 -16.42 -7.32
CA ASN A 10 -51.42 -15.06 -7.82
C ASN A 10 -50.48 -14.85 -9.02
N PRO A 11 -50.96 -14.44 -10.21
CA PRO A 11 -50.13 -14.27 -11.41
C PRO A 11 -49.04 -13.19 -11.25
N SER A 12 -49.27 -12.20 -10.37
CA SER A 12 -48.31 -11.13 -10.07
C SER A 12 -47.00 -11.63 -9.47
N THR A 13 -47.01 -12.72 -8.69
CA THR A 13 -45.81 -13.26 -8.05
C THR A 13 -44.85 -13.91 -9.07
N TYR A 14 -45.38 -14.52 -10.14
CA TYR A 14 -44.57 -15.14 -11.19
C TYR A 14 -43.86 -14.11 -12.06
N ILE A 15 -44.50 -12.96 -12.31
CA ILE A 15 -43.91 -11.85 -13.06
C ILE A 15 -42.74 -11.25 -12.26
N SER A 16 -42.92 -11.03 -10.96
CA SER A 16 -41.85 -10.53 -10.07
C SER A 16 -40.67 -11.49 -9.99
N ILE A 17 -40.92 -12.80 -9.91
CA ILE A 17 -39.87 -13.83 -9.89
C ILE A 17 -39.15 -13.90 -11.25
N GLY A 18 -39.87 -13.78 -12.36
CA GLY A 18 -39.28 -13.75 -13.70
C GLY A 18 -38.37 -12.54 -13.93
N ILE A 19 -38.79 -11.36 -13.46
CA ILE A 19 -37.96 -10.14 -13.52
C ILE A 19 -36.72 -10.30 -12.64
N LEU A 20 -36.86 -10.85 -11.43
CA LEU A 20 -35.72 -11.10 -10.53
C LEU A 20 -34.72 -12.08 -11.14
N LEU A 21 -35.18 -13.18 -11.75
CA LEU A 21 -34.33 -14.14 -12.46
C LEU A 21 -33.65 -13.52 -13.70
N GLY A 22 -34.36 -12.68 -14.45
CA GLY A 22 -33.80 -11.94 -15.58
C GLY A 22 -32.72 -10.95 -15.16
N VAL A 23 -32.92 -10.24 -14.04
CA VAL A 23 -31.92 -9.33 -13.46
C VAL A 23 -30.70 -10.12 -12.94
N ILE A 24 -30.91 -11.28 -12.30
CA ILE A 24 -29.80 -12.15 -11.87
C ILE A 24 -28.99 -12.68 -13.07
N ALA A 25 -29.65 -13.04 -14.18
CA ALA A 25 -28.98 -13.47 -15.41
C ALA A 25 -28.21 -12.33 -16.12
N LEU A 26 -28.67 -11.09 -16.01
CA LEU A 26 -27.93 -9.91 -16.48
C LEU A 26 -26.76 -9.54 -15.55
N LEU A 27 -26.81 -9.96 -14.28
CA LEU A 27 -25.75 -9.76 -13.28
C LEU A 27 -24.69 -10.86 -13.29
N THR A 28 -24.86 -11.96 -14.04
CA THR A 28 -23.74 -12.88 -14.32
C THR A 28 -22.81 -12.21 -15.33
N GLY A 29 -22.02 -11.26 -14.83
CA GLY A 29 -21.10 -10.46 -15.63
C GLY A 29 -20.06 -11.31 -16.34
N CYS A 30 -19.76 -10.97 -17.60
CA CYS A 30 -18.57 -11.41 -18.30
C CYS A 30 -17.36 -11.19 -17.39
N GLN A 31 -16.69 -12.27 -16.97
CA GLN A 31 -15.27 -12.14 -16.70
C GLN A 31 -14.61 -11.71 -18.02
N PRO A 32 -13.87 -10.60 -18.05
CA PRO A 32 -13.13 -10.23 -19.25
C PRO A 32 -12.25 -11.41 -19.66
N HIS A 33 -12.33 -11.80 -20.92
CA HIS A 33 -11.51 -12.87 -21.46
C HIS A 33 -10.03 -12.49 -21.27
N GLN A 34 -9.29 -13.30 -20.53
CA GLN A 34 -7.87 -13.06 -20.23
C GLN A 34 -7.02 -13.80 -21.26
N SER A 35 -6.15 -13.06 -21.95
CA SER A 35 -5.37 -13.57 -23.09
C SER A 35 -4.34 -14.62 -22.64
N LEU A 36 -3.63 -14.37 -21.55
CA LEU A 36 -2.50 -15.20 -21.12
C LEU A 36 -2.88 -16.66 -20.79
N PRO A 37 -3.90 -16.95 -19.95
CA PRO A 37 -4.31 -18.33 -19.70
C PRO A 37 -4.70 -19.09 -20.97
N SER A 38 -5.42 -18.42 -21.89
CA SER A 38 -5.86 -19.05 -23.14
C SER A 38 -4.69 -19.41 -24.06
N ALA A 39 -3.70 -18.52 -24.16
CA ALA A 39 -2.51 -18.76 -24.97
C ALA A 39 -1.64 -19.89 -24.39
N LEU A 40 -1.54 -19.99 -23.06
CA LEU A 40 -0.79 -21.07 -22.39
C LEU A 40 -1.48 -22.42 -22.51
N ASP A 41 -2.82 -22.46 -22.41
CA ASP A 41 -3.60 -23.69 -22.63
C ASP A 41 -3.41 -24.22 -24.06
N GLU A 42 -3.55 -23.35 -25.07
CA GLU A 42 -3.31 -23.72 -26.47
C GLU A 42 -1.88 -24.24 -26.69
N TYR A 43 -0.88 -23.56 -26.10
CA TYR A 43 0.50 -23.98 -26.17
C TYR A 43 0.72 -25.36 -25.52
N GLN A 44 0.16 -25.59 -24.34
CA GLN A 44 0.26 -26.86 -23.62
C GLN A 44 -0.37 -28.00 -24.42
N THR A 45 -1.59 -27.82 -24.94
CA THR A 45 -2.25 -28.81 -25.81
C THR A 45 -1.40 -29.12 -27.05
N ARG A 46 -0.77 -28.11 -27.66
CA ARG A 46 0.10 -28.30 -28.82
C ARG A 46 1.34 -29.13 -28.47
N ILE A 47 1.98 -28.87 -27.34
CA ILE A 47 3.17 -29.63 -26.89
C ILE A 47 2.81 -31.09 -26.58
N HIS A 48 1.72 -31.34 -25.85
CA HIS A 48 1.28 -32.71 -25.55
C HIS A 48 0.97 -33.50 -26.82
N ARG A 49 0.32 -32.86 -27.80
CA ARG A 49 0.05 -33.46 -29.12
C ARG A 49 1.34 -33.81 -29.87
N VAL A 50 2.33 -32.91 -29.88
CA VAL A 50 3.60 -33.13 -30.59
C VAL A 50 4.45 -34.21 -29.91
N LEU A 51 4.44 -34.26 -28.59
CA LEU A 51 5.22 -35.23 -27.81
C LEU A 51 4.50 -36.56 -27.58
N ALA A 52 3.22 -36.68 -27.96
CA ALA A 52 2.35 -37.83 -27.71
C ALA A 52 2.27 -38.26 -26.23
N ILE A 53 2.30 -37.27 -25.33
CA ILE A 53 2.18 -37.46 -23.88
C ILE A 53 0.73 -37.15 -23.46
N PRO A 54 0.12 -37.94 -22.55
CA PRO A 54 -1.19 -37.60 -22.02
C PRO A 54 -1.17 -36.30 -21.23
N GLU A 55 -2.18 -35.46 -21.43
CA GLU A 55 -2.35 -34.23 -20.65
C GLU A 55 -2.48 -34.58 -19.16
N GLN A 56 -1.65 -33.95 -18.33
CA GLN A 56 -1.76 -34.03 -16.87
C GLN A 56 -2.16 -32.67 -16.30
N PRO A 57 -3.02 -32.63 -15.26
CA PRO A 57 -3.39 -31.39 -14.61
C PRO A 57 -2.17 -30.79 -13.91
N THR A 58 -1.88 -29.53 -14.23
CA THR A 58 -0.80 -28.77 -13.60
C THR A 58 -1.17 -28.47 -12.15
N ASN A 59 -0.37 -28.94 -11.19
CA ASN A 59 -0.63 -28.75 -9.76
C ASN A 59 -0.01 -27.42 -9.30
N THR A 60 -0.72 -26.32 -9.49
CA THR A 60 -0.25 -24.97 -9.13
C THR A 60 -0.55 -24.72 -7.65
N GLY A 61 0.41 -25.00 -6.78
CA GLY A 61 0.14 -25.12 -5.34
C GLY A 61 1.08 -24.36 -4.42
N ILE A 62 1.60 -23.18 -4.79
CA ILE A 62 2.26 -22.30 -3.81
C ILE A 62 1.45 -21.02 -3.65
N THR A 63 0.64 -20.98 -2.59
CA THR A 63 -0.05 -19.76 -2.17
C THR A 63 0.84 -19.02 -1.17
N LEU A 64 1.44 -17.91 -1.59
CA LEU A 64 2.05 -16.95 -0.66
C LEU A 64 0.95 -16.06 -0.08
N ASN A 65 0.65 -16.23 1.21
CA ASN A 65 -0.23 -15.33 1.92
C ASN A 65 0.51 -14.04 2.29
N TYR A 66 -0.15 -12.89 2.11
CA TYR A 66 0.37 -11.64 2.64
C TYR A 66 0.43 -11.75 4.18
N PRO A 67 1.55 -11.42 4.84
CA PRO A 67 1.69 -11.60 6.30
C PRO A 67 0.60 -10.85 7.05
N GLU A 68 0.26 -11.26 8.27
CA GLU A 68 -0.76 -10.56 9.07
C GLU A 68 -0.30 -9.16 9.53
N ALA A 69 -1.24 -8.28 9.87
CA ALA A 69 -0.90 -6.90 10.28
C ALA A 69 0.05 -6.84 11.49
N SER A 70 -0.10 -7.77 12.45
CA SER A 70 0.78 -7.90 13.61
C SER A 70 2.22 -8.26 13.24
N GLN A 71 2.43 -9.00 12.15
CA GLN A 71 3.75 -9.45 11.68
C GLN A 71 4.49 -8.38 10.88
N ARG A 72 3.78 -7.35 10.40
CA ARG A 72 4.31 -6.25 9.58
C ARG A 72 4.49 -4.94 10.35
N SER A 73 4.06 -4.88 11.59
CA SER A 73 4.08 -3.67 12.40
C SER A 73 5.50 -3.39 12.91
N ILE A 74 6.12 -2.31 12.43
CA ILE A 74 7.38 -1.82 13.01
C ILE A 74 7.06 -0.74 14.04
N THR A 75 7.27 -1.06 15.31
CA THR A 75 7.13 -0.08 16.40
C THR A 75 8.28 0.91 16.37
N ILE A 76 7.94 2.20 16.34
CA ILE A 76 8.90 3.31 16.43
C ILE A 76 8.72 3.96 17.79
N PRO A 77 9.75 3.98 18.65
CA PRO A 77 9.65 4.57 19.97
C PRO A 77 9.42 6.08 19.87
N GLY A 78 8.67 6.62 20.84
CA GLY A 78 8.55 8.05 21.03
C GLY A 78 9.89 8.65 21.49
N THR A 79 10.19 9.87 21.04
CA THR A 79 11.31 10.66 21.54
C THR A 79 10.74 11.73 22.46
N ILE A 80 11.29 11.85 23.66
CA ILE A 80 10.85 12.83 24.66
C ILE A 80 11.95 13.88 24.78
N MET A 81 11.56 15.15 24.73
CA MET A 81 12.41 16.29 25.02
C MET A 81 11.93 16.94 26.32
N PRO A 82 12.81 17.21 27.29
CA PRO A 82 12.51 18.00 28.47
C PRO A 82 11.83 19.33 28.11
N LEU A 83 10.78 19.68 28.86
CA LEU A 83 9.95 20.85 28.55
C LEU A 83 10.74 22.17 28.61
N ALA A 84 11.67 22.28 29.57
CA ALA A 84 12.53 23.46 29.72
C ALA A 84 13.43 23.68 28.49
N GLU A 85 14.03 22.60 27.97
CA GLU A 85 14.85 22.63 26.76
C GLU A 85 14.00 22.98 25.53
N PHE A 86 12.79 22.43 25.43
CA PHE A 86 11.86 22.77 24.36
C PHE A 86 11.51 24.26 24.34
N TYR A 87 11.19 24.87 25.49
CA TYR A 87 10.88 26.30 25.56
C TYR A 87 12.09 27.20 25.34
N ALA A 88 13.30 26.70 25.61
CA ALA A 88 14.53 27.42 25.32
C ALA A 88 14.82 27.51 23.81
N ILE A 89 14.23 26.63 22.99
CA ILE A 89 14.34 26.67 21.53
C ILE A 89 13.35 27.70 20.98
N SER A 90 13.87 28.82 20.49
CA SER A 90 13.04 29.89 19.92
C SER A 90 13.51 30.30 18.51
N GLY A 91 12.60 30.89 17.73
CA GLY A 91 12.92 31.40 16.40
C GLY A 91 13.10 30.34 15.32
N CYS A 92 12.57 29.12 15.51
CA CYS A 92 12.50 28.10 14.47
C CYS A 92 11.14 27.36 14.46
N GLU A 93 10.81 26.72 13.33
CA GLU A 93 9.51 26.10 13.04
C GLU A 93 9.29 24.72 13.70
N LEU A 94 9.94 24.44 14.84
CA LEU A 94 9.85 23.14 15.50
C LEU A 94 8.52 22.94 16.27
N ALA A 95 8.04 24.00 16.93
CA ALA A 95 6.84 23.93 17.78
C ALA A 95 5.56 23.51 17.03
N PRO A 96 5.26 24.04 15.82
CA PRO A 96 4.08 23.61 15.06
C PRO A 96 4.08 22.11 14.72
N LEU A 97 5.24 21.54 14.37
CA LEU A 97 5.36 20.11 14.06
C LEU A 97 5.09 19.26 15.30
N ILE A 98 5.68 19.61 16.44
CA ILE A 98 5.43 18.89 17.70
C ILE A 98 3.95 18.98 18.09
N ALA A 99 3.33 20.16 17.93
CA ALA A 99 1.91 20.35 18.17
C ALA A 99 1.06 19.46 17.26
N GLN A 100 1.33 19.44 15.95
CA GLN A 100 0.66 18.57 14.98
C GLN A 100 0.72 17.10 15.42
N ARG A 101 1.91 16.63 15.83
CA ARG A 101 2.11 15.24 16.24
C ARG A 101 1.36 14.86 17.51
N ASN A 102 1.13 15.82 18.40
CA ASN A 102 0.47 15.61 19.69
C ASN A 102 -1.06 15.63 19.59
N THR A 103 -1.63 16.07 18.46
CA THR A 103 -3.07 16.00 18.20
C THR A 103 -3.57 14.55 18.16
N ALA A 104 -4.89 14.35 18.35
CA ALA A 104 -5.50 13.03 18.22
C ALA A 104 -5.25 12.42 16.82
N LEU A 105 -5.42 13.22 15.77
CA LEU A 105 -5.16 12.80 14.39
C LEU A 105 -3.68 12.47 14.18
N GLY A 106 -2.77 13.30 14.71
CA GLY A 106 -1.32 13.10 14.67
C GLY A 106 -0.84 11.78 15.27
N LYS A 107 -1.61 11.20 16.20
CA LYS A 107 -1.30 9.90 16.84
C LYS A 107 -1.70 8.69 16.02
N VAL A 108 -2.62 8.85 15.07
CA VAL A 108 -3.20 7.77 14.26
C VAL A 108 -3.09 8.03 12.76
N GLU A 109 -2.09 8.82 12.35
CA GLU A 109 -1.89 9.17 10.94
C GLU A 109 -1.62 7.96 10.05
N TYR A 110 -2.05 8.06 8.79
CA TYR A 110 -1.67 7.12 7.74
C TYR A 110 -0.14 7.04 7.60
N PRO A 111 0.42 5.86 7.22
CA PRO A 111 1.87 5.68 7.11
C PRO A 111 2.57 6.71 6.21
N SER A 112 1.98 7.04 5.07
CA SER A 112 2.50 8.02 4.10
C SER A 112 2.61 9.43 4.69
N ARG A 113 1.55 9.90 5.36
CA ARG A 113 1.52 11.17 6.10
C ARG A 113 2.56 11.17 7.22
N ARG A 114 2.66 10.07 7.95
CA ARG A 114 3.65 9.88 9.02
C ARG A 114 5.08 10.00 8.50
N LEU A 115 5.39 9.44 7.34
CA LEU A 115 6.70 9.54 6.71
C LEU A 115 7.02 10.99 6.30
N VAL A 116 6.07 11.69 5.67
CA VAL A 116 6.22 13.11 5.28
C VAL A 116 6.44 13.99 6.51
N TYR A 117 5.71 13.74 7.59
CA TYR A 117 5.91 14.42 8.87
C TYR A 117 7.34 14.23 9.39
N GLU A 118 7.82 12.98 9.51
CA GLU A 118 9.17 12.72 10.03
C GLU A 118 10.26 13.28 9.10
N SER A 119 10.02 13.27 7.79
CA SER A 119 10.89 13.88 6.79
C SER A 119 11.02 15.40 6.98
N THR A 120 9.88 16.07 7.19
CA THR A 120 9.80 17.51 7.47
C THR A 120 10.44 17.84 8.82
N LEU A 121 10.23 16.98 9.82
CA LEU A 121 10.84 17.13 11.14
C LEU A 121 12.37 17.06 11.09
N LEU A 122 12.93 16.10 10.34
CA LEU A 122 14.38 16.00 10.14
C LEU A 122 14.96 17.27 9.49
N HIS A 123 14.31 17.75 8.44
CA HIS A 123 14.70 19.00 7.77
C HIS A 123 14.63 20.19 8.73
N THR A 124 13.55 20.29 9.51
CA THR A 124 13.32 21.39 10.46
C THR A 124 14.33 21.36 11.61
N LEU A 125 14.58 20.21 12.22
CA LEU A 125 15.61 20.05 13.26
C LEU A 125 16.99 20.46 12.76
N THR A 126 17.36 20.05 11.54
CA THR A 126 18.63 20.42 10.91
C THR A 126 18.75 21.93 10.73
N ASN A 127 17.67 22.60 10.31
CA ASN A 127 17.66 24.04 10.16
C ASN A 127 17.65 24.77 11.50
N CYS A 128 16.90 24.29 12.50
CA CYS A 128 16.90 24.84 13.86
C CYS A 128 18.32 24.85 14.45
N ILE A 129 19.06 23.75 14.34
CA ILE A 129 20.44 23.65 14.81
C ILE A 129 21.33 24.72 14.16
N LYS A 130 21.23 24.91 12.84
CA LYS A 130 22.00 25.94 12.12
C LYS A 130 21.64 27.35 12.57
N LEU A 131 20.35 27.63 12.72
CA LEU A 131 19.86 28.94 13.15
C LEU A 131 20.31 29.29 14.56
N VAL A 132 20.24 28.32 15.47
CA VAL A 132 20.65 28.49 16.86
C VAL A 132 22.15 28.73 16.95
N ALA A 133 22.97 27.96 16.22
CA ALA A 133 24.41 28.15 16.15
C ALA A 133 24.81 29.54 15.59
N ALA A 134 24.01 30.11 14.68
CA ALA A 134 24.30 31.40 14.08
C ALA A 134 23.93 32.60 14.97
N LYS A 135 23.06 32.41 15.97
CA LYS A 135 22.47 33.51 16.74
C LYS A 135 22.81 33.48 18.24
N ASP A 136 23.63 32.53 18.70
CA ASP A 136 23.89 32.27 20.13
C ASP A 136 22.60 32.28 20.99
N MET A 137 21.51 31.75 20.42
CA MET A 137 20.15 32.02 20.89
C MET A 137 19.63 31.06 21.97
N THR A 138 20.38 30.02 22.36
CA THR A 138 19.88 28.99 23.30
C THR A 138 20.94 28.51 24.29
N SER A 139 20.50 27.92 25.41
CA SER A 139 21.38 27.24 26.36
C SER A 139 22.08 26.02 25.75
N THR A 140 23.23 25.64 26.32
CA THR A 140 24.00 24.44 25.94
C THR A 140 23.15 23.17 26.00
N ASP A 141 22.27 23.05 27.00
CA ASP A 141 21.41 21.89 27.20
C ASP A 141 20.35 21.77 26.10
N ALA A 142 19.73 22.88 25.69
CA ALA A 142 18.74 22.89 24.59
C ALA A 142 19.38 22.51 23.24
N ASN A 143 20.64 22.92 23.04
CA ASN A 143 21.42 22.51 21.88
C ASN A 143 21.68 21.01 21.88
N ALA A 144 22.13 20.45 23.00
CA ALA A 144 22.34 19.02 23.15
C ALA A 144 21.04 18.24 22.86
N ALA A 145 19.91 18.70 23.40
CA ALA A 145 18.59 18.09 23.18
C ALA A 145 18.17 18.07 21.70
N LEU A 146 18.45 19.15 20.95
CA LEU A 146 18.20 19.22 19.51
C LEU A 146 19.04 18.19 18.75
N PHE A 147 20.34 18.11 19.05
CA PHE A 147 21.25 17.15 18.40
C PHE A 147 20.88 15.70 18.71
N ASP A 148 20.58 15.39 19.97
CA ASP A 148 20.17 14.06 20.40
C ASP A 148 18.84 13.65 19.75
N THR A 149 17.88 14.57 19.70
CA THR A 149 16.60 14.35 19.01
C THR A 149 16.83 14.09 17.52
N LEU A 150 17.64 14.92 16.84
CA LEU A 150 17.94 14.72 15.43
C LEU A 150 18.57 13.35 15.16
N LYS A 151 19.56 12.95 15.96
CA LYS A 151 20.24 11.66 15.84
C LYS A 151 19.28 10.49 15.99
N VAL A 152 18.43 10.52 17.02
CA VAL A 152 17.41 9.49 17.24
C VAL A 152 16.46 9.44 16.04
N LYS A 153 15.96 10.59 15.58
CA LYS A 153 15.04 10.65 14.44
C LYS A 153 15.66 10.12 13.15
N GLN A 154 16.93 10.40 12.89
CA GLN A 154 17.65 9.86 11.73
C GLN A 154 17.75 8.32 11.77
N ILE A 155 18.03 7.75 12.95
CA ILE A 155 18.11 6.29 13.13
C ILE A 155 16.76 5.60 12.83
N TYR A 156 15.64 6.22 13.21
CA TYR A 156 14.31 5.63 13.05
C TYR A 156 13.59 6.04 11.75
N TYR A 157 14.10 7.01 10.98
CA TYR A 157 13.48 7.44 9.73
C TYR A 157 13.35 6.31 8.69
N PRO A 158 14.38 5.46 8.45
CA PRO A 158 14.22 4.30 7.56
C PRO A 158 13.13 3.31 8.02
N LYS A 159 12.91 3.17 9.33
CA LYS A 159 11.82 2.35 9.88
C LYS A 159 10.44 2.97 9.61
N THR A 160 10.34 4.30 9.61
CA THR A 160 9.13 5.02 9.20
C THR A 160 8.82 4.77 7.73
N TRP A 161 9.84 4.80 6.88
CA TRP A 161 9.71 4.44 5.47
C TRP A 161 9.30 2.97 5.29
N ALA A 162 9.92 2.04 6.01
CA ALA A 162 9.57 0.63 5.97
C ALA A 162 8.10 0.37 6.38
N ASN A 163 7.55 1.18 7.30
CA ASN A 163 6.13 1.16 7.63
C ASN A 163 5.24 1.59 6.47
N VAL A 164 5.65 2.54 5.62
CA VAL A 164 4.91 2.89 4.39
C VAL A 164 4.88 1.70 3.45
N ILE A 165 6.04 1.09 3.18
CA ILE A 165 6.15 -0.05 2.27
C ILE A 165 5.34 -1.26 2.77
N GLN A 166 5.29 -1.51 4.08
CA GLN A 166 4.58 -2.70 4.58
C GLN A 166 3.10 -2.48 4.87
N ASN A 167 2.70 -1.26 5.23
CA ASN A 167 1.38 -1.03 5.83
C ASN A 167 0.49 -0.05 5.04
N SER A 168 1.02 0.65 4.03
CA SER A 168 0.16 1.46 3.16
C SER A 168 -0.83 0.60 2.37
N PRO A 169 -2.11 1.00 2.25
CA PRO A 169 -3.10 0.25 1.49
C PRO A 169 -2.64 -0.05 0.06
N SER A 170 -2.08 0.96 -0.62
CA SER A 170 -1.62 0.87 -2.00
C SER A 170 -0.52 -0.16 -2.18
N MET A 171 0.44 -0.25 -1.24
CA MET A 171 1.48 -1.27 -1.32
C MET A 171 0.96 -2.67 -1.03
N ARG A 172 0.02 -2.81 -0.08
CA ARG A 172 -0.61 -4.11 0.19
C ARG A 172 -1.40 -4.60 -1.03
N LEU A 173 -2.17 -3.72 -1.67
CA LEU A 173 -2.94 -4.06 -2.86
C LEU A 173 -2.02 -4.33 -4.05
N GLY A 174 -1.01 -3.50 -4.28
CA GLY A 174 -0.07 -3.64 -5.40
C GLY A 174 0.81 -4.89 -5.32
N LEU A 175 1.17 -5.35 -4.12
CA LEU A 175 2.02 -6.52 -3.91
C LEU A 175 1.24 -7.81 -3.62
N GLY A 176 0.09 -7.71 -2.96
CA GLY A 176 -0.61 -8.87 -2.40
C GLY A 176 -1.91 -9.24 -3.11
N PHE A 177 -2.50 -8.35 -3.90
CA PHE A 177 -3.78 -8.60 -4.55
C PHE A 177 -3.67 -8.50 -6.07
N SER A 178 -4.02 -9.59 -6.75
CA SER A 178 -3.93 -9.69 -8.21
C SER A 178 -5.32 -9.71 -8.86
N PRO A 179 -5.73 -8.66 -9.59
CA PRO A 179 -7.02 -8.62 -10.27
C PRO A 179 -7.07 -9.53 -11.51
N GLY A 180 -5.93 -10.00 -12.01
CA GLY A 180 -5.82 -10.79 -13.23
C GLY A 180 -4.37 -11.13 -13.58
N TYR A 181 -4.13 -11.57 -14.80
CA TYR A 181 -2.80 -11.87 -15.31
C TYR A 181 -2.17 -10.65 -15.98
N ILE A 182 -0.89 -10.74 -16.34
CA ILE A 182 -0.25 -9.78 -17.25
C ILE A 182 -0.76 -10.01 -18.68
N GLU A 183 -0.90 -8.94 -19.47
CA GLU A 183 -1.29 -9.03 -20.89
C GLU A 183 -0.06 -9.10 -21.81
N GLY A 184 1.11 -8.67 -21.34
CA GLY A 184 2.35 -8.66 -22.09
C GLY A 184 2.55 -7.41 -22.96
N ASP A 185 1.78 -6.35 -22.72
CA ASP A 185 1.86 -5.08 -23.44
C ASP A 185 1.98 -3.86 -22.51
N ALA A 186 1.93 -2.66 -23.07
CA ALA A 186 2.09 -1.41 -22.31
C ALA A 186 0.99 -1.20 -21.24
N SER A 187 -0.17 -1.84 -21.36
CA SER A 187 -1.26 -1.75 -20.37
C SER A 187 -0.90 -2.37 -19.02
N ASP A 188 0.16 -3.18 -18.96
CA ASP A 188 0.66 -3.75 -17.71
C ASP A 188 1.33 -2.72 -16.79
N GLY A 189 1.65 -1.52 -17.29
CA GLY A 189 2.16 -0.43 -16.47
C GLY A 189 3.58 -0.64 -15.95
N PHE A 190 4.43 -1.32 -16.73
CA PHE A 190 5.80 -1.62 -16.32
C PHE A 190 6.65 -0.36 -16.07
N VAL A 191 6.54 0.63 -16.96
CA VAL A 191 7.32 1.87 -16.88
C VAL A 191 6.90 2.68 -15.65
N GLU A 192 5.61 2.81 -15.45
CA GLU A 192 4.95 3.53 -14.37
C GLU A 192 5.29 2.89 -13.02
N THR A 193 5.09 1.56 -12.92
CA THR A 193 5.41 0.79 -11.71
C THR A 193 6.89 0.93 -11.36
N LYS A 194 7.78 0.81 -12.35
CA LYS A 194 9.23 0.95 -12.14
C LYS A 194 9.57 2.36 -11.63
N ALA A 195 9.03 3.40 -12.24
CA ALA A 195 9.26 4.78 -11.82
C ALA A 195 8.75 5.02 -10.39
N ALA A 196 7.56 4.50 -10.05
CA ALA A 196 6.99 4.60 -8.72
C ALA A 196 7.86 3.89 -7.66
N LEU A 197 8.30 2.66 -7.92
CA LEU A 197 9.20 1.93 -7.02
C LEU A 197 10.55 2.63 -6.86
N GLN A 198 11.10 3.21 -7.93
CA GLN A 198 12.33 3.99 -7.86
C GLN A 198 12.15 5.23 -6.98
N TYR A 199 11.05 5.97 -7.14
CA TYR A 199 10.76 7.10 -6.26
C TYR A 199 10.63 6.67 -4.80
N LEU A 200 9.85 5.61 -4.53
CA LEU A 200 9.66 5.12 -3.16
C LEU A 200 10.97 4.65 -2.54
N TYR A 201 11.87 4.04 -3.32
CA TYR A 201 13.22 3.74 -2.87
C TYR A 201 14.00 5.02 -2.51
N GLN A 202 13.93 6.08 -3.32
CA GLN A 202 14.64 7.33 -3.01
C GLN A 202 14.06 8.12 -1.82
N ALA A 203 12.79 7.87 -1.45
CA ALA A 203 12.08 8.62 -0.42
C ALA A 203 12.71 8.50 0.99
N HIS A 204 13.44 7.41 1.28
CA HIS A 204 14.14 7.26 2.56
C HIS A 204 15.49 8.01 2.62
N LEU A 205 15.97 8.53 1.49
CA LEU A 205 17.29 9.17 1.36
C LEU A 205 17.21 10.71 1.32
N THR A 206 16.11 11.27 0.81
CA THR A 206 16.03 12.69 0.43
C THR A 206 14.87 13.44 1.10
N PRO A 207 14.99 13.79 2.40
CA PRO A 207 14.03 14.68 3.05
C PRO A 207 14.20 16.17 2.63
N PRO A 208 13.13 17.00 2.66
CA PRO A 208 11.76 16.69 3.02
C PRO A 208 10.96 16.12 1.83
N LEU A 209 9.99 15.26 2.12
CA LEU A 209 9.09 14.68 1.11
C LEU A 209 7.84 15.52 0.87
N ASN A 210 7.32 15.46 -0.35
CA ASN A 210 6.01 16.02 -0.71
C ASN A 210 4.93 14.94 -0.64
N ILE A 211 3.84 15.20 0.10
CA ILE A 211 2.75 14.24 0.27
C ILE A 211 2.01 13.94 -1.04
N THR A 212 1.70 14.96 -1.84
CA THR A 212 0.98 14.78 -3.11
C THR A 212 1.79 13.90 -4.05
N GLN A 213 3.11 14.14 -4.13
CA GLN A 213 4.00 13.31 -4.93
C GLN A 213 4.09 11.88 -4.39
N LEU A 214 4.23 11.71 -3.06
CA LEU A 214 4.30 10.38 -2.44
C LEU A 214 3.03 9.56 -2.69
N GLU A 215 1.85 10.14 -2.46
CA GLU A 215 0.58 9.45 -2.69
C GLU A 215 0.36 9.13 -4.16
N ALA A 216 0.74 10.03 -5.07
CA ALA A 216 0.66 9.76 -6.51
C ALA A 216 1.49 8.53 -6.92
N GLN A 217 2.69 8.35 -6.35
CA GLN A 217 3.51 7.16 -6.63
C GLN A 217 2.96 5.89 -5.98
N LEU A 218 2.32 6.00 -4.81
CA LEU A 218 1.64 4.87 -4.18
C LEU A 218 0.42 4.44 -5.01
N ASP A 219 -0.36 5.40 -5.51
CA ASP A 219 -1.55 5.17 -6.34
C ASP A 219 -1.23 4.44 -7.65
N VAL A 220 -0.08 4.73 -8.27
CA VAL A 220 0.41 3.97 -9.44
C VAL A 220 0.53 2.48 -9.14
N LEU A 221 1.07 2.12 -7.97
CA LEU A 221 1.23 0.70 -7.58
C LEU A 221 -0.11 0.03 -7.31
N GLU A 222 -1.06 0.78 -6.74
CA GLU A 222 -2.42 0.31 -6.49
C GLU A 222 -3.24 0.13 -7.76
N SER A 223 -3.00 0.98 -8.76
CA SER A 223 -3.72 0.97 -10.04
C SER A 223 -3.26 -0.18 -10.92
N PHE A 224 -1.95 -0.34 -11.14
CA PHE A 224 -1.43 -1.38 -12.03
C PHE A 224 -1.31 -2.74 -11.36
N ARG A 225 -1.00 -2.79 -10.06
CA ARG A 225 -0.79 -4.03 -9.27
C ARG A 225 0.15 -5.02 -9.96
N LEU A 226 1.12 -4.50 -10.72
CA LEU A 226 1.96 -5.29 -11.60
C LEU A 226 2.72 -6.40 -10.85
N PRO A 227 3.33 -6.19 -9.68
CA PRO A 227 3.99 -7.27 -8.95
C PRO A 227 3.05 -8.44 -8.61
N ALA A 228 1.83 -8.14 -8.17
CA ALA A 228 0.83 -9.15 -7.86
C ALA A 228 0.32 -9.89 -9.12
N ARG A 229 0.06 -9.16 -10.22
CA ARG A 229 -0.31 -9.75 -11.52
C ARG A 229 0.79 -10.64 -12.07
N LEU A 230 2.04 -10.20 -11.97
CA LEU A 230 3.22 -10.95 -12.39
C LEU A 230 3.34 -12.24 -11.58
N TYR A 231 3.30 -12.16 -10.25
CA TYR A 231 3.36 -13.35 -9.39
C TYR A 231 2.23 -14.35 -9.68
N ARG A 232 1.00 -13.86 -9.92
CA ARG A 232 -0.12 -14.72 -10.32
C ARG A 232 0.13 -15.38 -11.68
N SER A 233 0.76 -14.65 -12.61
CA SER A 233 1.07 -15.16 -13.96
C SER A 233 2.17 -16.20 -13.96
N THR A 234 3.16 -16.11 -13.06
CA THR A 234 4.20 -17.15 -12.95
C THR A 234 3.64 -18.49 -12.50
N GLN A 235 2.54 -18.52 -11.74
CA GLN A 235 1.85 -19.76 -11.36
C GLN A 235 1.32 -20.53 -12.58
N LEU A 236 1.08 -19.88 -13.72
CA LEU A 236 0.67 -20.57 -14.94
C LEU A 236 1.85 -21.24 -15.69
N ILE A 237 3.09 -20.81 -15.41
CA ILE A 237 4.28 -21.19 -16.19
C ILE A 237 5.09 -22.29 -15.49
N THR A 238 4.87 -22.53 -14.19
CA THR A 238 5.52 -23.62 -13.45
C THR A 238 4.92 -24.98 -13.87
N LEU A 239 5.48 -25.54 -14.95
CA LEU A 239 5.36 -26.92 -15.42
C LEU A 239 6.27 -27.85 -14.60
#